data_AF-A0A7K1SNL4-F1
#
_entry.id   AF-A0A7K1SNL4-F1
#
_cell.length_a   1.000
_cell.length_b   1.000
_cell.length_c   1.000
_cell.angle_alpha   90.00
_cell.angle_beta   90.00
_cell.angle_gamma   90.00
#
_symmetry.space_group_name_H-M   'P 1'
#
loop_
_entity.id
_entity.type
_entity.pdbx_description
1 polymer ?
#
loop_
_entity_poly.entity_id
_entity_poly.type
_entity_poly.pdbx_seq_one_letter_code
_entity_poly.pdbx_strand_id
1 'polypeptide(L)'
;MPQATIDAILKADTALTRRYSQHDLLMANAIGVIPLLRELIVLETSSKADARLESVIKHQQILNRLLVASTQVSSVAAELDCEGERADRLATYLDQYDTQRIRRLTLLSIIVGAATTVVTTLIQSDNTSKVVGISGGVIGAGFGGFAAFSTSRIIHLSHQRNLLTDVWEQNQQSKIYPPFVWYVLNEKTFSNSNQYSVIHNIRQRWENFVLNDSSPQEQALYFGQGGDYKADDFHARANMLNQLQSSVRSINQDLHSLALALAR
;
A
#
# COMPACT_ATOMS: atom_id res chain seq x y z
N MET A 1 7.17 -25.06 0.35
CA MET A 1 6.08 -24.12 0.66
C MET A 1 5.83 -24.16 2.15
N PRO A 2 5.34 -23.07 2.76
CA PRO A 2 4.95 -23.04 4.18
C PRO A 2 3.97 -24.16 4.49
N GLN A 3 4.13 -24.83 5.63
CA GLN A 3 3.22 -25.91 6.04
C GLN A 3 2.03 -25.33 6.79
N ALA A 4 0.81 -25.63 6.33
CA ALA A 4 -0.42 -25.13 6.95
C ALA A 4 -0.70 -25.72 8.35
N THR A 5 -0.11 -26.87 8.68
CA THR A 5 -0.28 -27.58 9.97
C THR A 5 0.87 -27.32 10.93
N ILE A 6 1.63 -26.24 10.75
CA ILE A 6 2.85 -25.97 11.51
C ILE A 6 2.62 -25.94 13.02
N ASP A 7 1.50 -25.41 13.51
CA ASP A 7 1.22 -25.37 14.95
C ASP A 7 1.12 -26.75 15.58
N ALA A 8 0.51 -27.72 14.89
CA ALA A 8 0.44 -29.10 15.37
C ALA A 8 1.84 -29.74 15.41
N ILE A 9 2.65 -29.43 14.40
CA ILE A 9 4.02 -29.91 14.27
C ILE A 9 4.92 -29.33 15.38
N LEU A 10 4.81 -28.02 15.66
CA LEU A 10 5.60 -27.36 16.70
C LEU A 10 5.17 -27.78 18.11
N LYS A 11 3.88 -28.07 18.34
CA LYS A 11 3.40 -28.64 19.61
C LYS A 11 3.99 -30.01 19.91
N ALA A 12 4.22 -30.83 18.87
CA ALA A 12 4.84 -32.14 19.01
C ALA A 12 6.38 -32.07 19.17
N ASP A 13 7.00 -31.05 18.57
CA ASP A 13 8.46 -30.91 18.54
C ASP A 13 9.00 -30.01 19.67
N THR A 14 9.28 -30.65 20.80
CA THR A 14 9.81 -29.95 21.99
C THR A 14 11.27 -29.49 21.81
N ALA A 15 12.02 -30.03 20.85
CA ALA A 15 13.41 -29.65 20.63
C ALA A 15 13.51 -28.26 19.98
N LEU A 16 12.69 -28.02 18.96
CA LEU A 16 12.60 -26.71 18.30
C LEU A 16 12.08 -25.62 19.24
N THR A 17 10.98 -25.90 19.94
CA THR A 17 10.30 -24.92 20.81
C THR A 17 11.07 -24.54 22.07
N ARG A 18 12.06 -25.35 22.48
CA ARG A 18 13.00 -25.00 23.55
C ARG A 18 14.08 -24.01 23.13
N ARG A 19 14.43 -23.96 21.83
CA ARG A 19 15.55 -23.17 21.32
C ARG A 19 15.12 -21.89 20.61
N TYR A 20 14.00 -21.94 19.88
CA TYR A 20 13.51 -20.84 19.06
C TYR A 20 12.15 -20.37 19.55
N SER A 21 11.89 -19.07 19.40
CA SER A 21 10.56 -18.52 19.70
C SER A 21 9.53 -19.04 18.70
N GLN A 22 8.24 -18.99 19.07
CA GLN A 22 7.16 -19.33 18.13
C GLN A 22 7.24 -18.45 16.86
N HIS A 23 7.57 -17.16 17.02
CA HIS A 23 7.73 -16.21 15.92
C HIS A 23 8.83 -16.65 14.94
N ASP A 24 10.01 -17.00 15.47
CA ASP A 24 11.14 -17.47 14.66
C ASP A 24 10.81 -18.79 13.95
N LEU A 25 10.03 -19.67 14.59
CA LEU A 25 9.61 -20.95 14.00
C LEU A 25 8.54 -20.77 12.91
N LEU A 26 7.61 -19.83 13.06
CA LEU A 26 6.68 -19.47 11.98
C LEU A 26 7.43 -18.85 10.80
N MET A 27 8.43 -18.02 11.06
CA MET A 27 9.29 -17.46 10.00
C MET A 27 10.11 -18.57 9.32
N ALA A 28 10.68 -19.50 10.11
CA ALA A 28 11.39 -20.66 9.59
C ALA A 28 10.48 -21.57 8.74
N ASN A 29 9.21 -21.72 9.11
CA ASN A 29 8.20 -22.40 8.30
C ASN A 29 7.93 -21.66 7.00
N ALA A 30 7.79 -20.32 7.06
CA ALA A 30 7.57 -19.48 5.89
C ALA A 30 8.65 -19.69 4.83
N ILE A 31 9.92 -19.67 5.24
CA ILE A 31 11.07 -19.86 4.32
C ILE A 31 11.45 -21.33 4.08
N GLY A 32 10.74 -22.27 4.72
CA GLY A 32 10.88 -23.71 4.50
C GLY A 32 12.16 -24.33 5.09
N VAL A 33 12.66 -23.80 6.22
CA VAL A 33 13.91 -24.28 6.87
C VAL A 33 13.68 -25.12 8.11
N ILE A 34 12.43 -25.37 8.53
CA ILE A 34 12.12 -26.23 9.70
C ILE A 34 12.85 -27.58 9.68
N PRO A 35 12.90 -28.35 8.56
CA PRO A 35 13.65 -29.61 8.53
C PRO A 35 15.15 -29.41 8.77
N LEU A 36 15.72 -28.33 8.23
CA LEU A 36 17.14 -28.00 8.41
C LEU A 36 17.46 -27.64 9.87
N LEU A 37 16.55 -26.94 10.56
CA LEU A 37 16.69 -26.63 11.98
C LEU A 37 16.68 -27.88 12.85
N ARG A 38 15.82 -28.86 12.54
CA ARG A 38 15.80 -30.14 13.25
C ARG A 38 17.10 -30.89 13.10
N GLU A 39 17.58 -31.01 11.85
CA GLU A 39 18.85 -31.67 11.56
C GLU A 39 20.00 -30.97 12.27
N LEU A 40 20.00 -29.63 12.27
CA LEU A 40 21.02 -28.84 12.95
C LEU A 40 21.08 -29.12 14.46
N ILE A 41 19.93 -29.12 15.15
CA ILE A 41 19.85 -29.43 16.59
C ILE A 41 20.42 -30.83 16.90
N VAL A 42 20.12 -31.82 16.07
CA VAL A 42 20.65 -33.19 16.23
C VAL A 42 22.15 -33.22 16.01
N LEU A 43 22.67 -32.49 15.02
CA LEU A 43 24.10 -32.45 14.72
C LEU A 43 24.91 -31.74 15.81
N GLU A 44 24.41 -30.65 16.37
CA GLU A 44 25.09 -29.89 17.42
C GLU A 44 25.21 -30.66 18.75
N THR A 45 24.36 -31.65 18.98
CA THR A 45 24.41 -32.53 20.16
C THR A 45 25.22 -33.82 19.92
N SER A 46 25.70 -34.03 18.69
CA SER A 46 26.42 -35.24 18.30
C SER A 46 27.91 -35.14 18.61
N SER A 47 28.50 -36.22 19.14
CA SER A 47 29.94 -36.33 19.39
C SER A 47 30.75 -36.82 18.18
N LYS A 48 30.10 -37.06 17.04
CA LYS A 48 30.76 -37.54 15.82
C LYS A 48 31.66 -36.47 15.22
N ALA A 49 32.83 -36.86 14.73
CA ALA A 49 33.79 -35.95 14.10
C ALA A 49 33.18 -35.18 12.91
N ASP A 50 32.39 -35.87 12.09
CA ASP A 50 31.78 -35.26 10.88
C ASP A 50 30.59 -34.34 11.21
N ALA A 51 29.99 -34.45 12.41
CA ALA A 51 28.81 -33.67 12.78
C ALA A 51 29.08 -32.16 12.80
N ARG A 52 30.32 -31.75 13.10
CA ARG A 52 30.72 -30.34 13.08
C ARG A 52 30.70 -29.77 11.67
N LEU A 53 31.21 -30.52 10.69
CA LEU A 53 31.19 -30.11 9.28
C LEU A 53 29.75 -30.08 8.75
N GLU A 54 28.97 -31.12 9.05
CA GLU A 54 27.57 -31.17 8.63
C GLU A 54 26.74 -30.03 9.24
N SER A 55 26.96 -29.68 10.52
CA SER A 55 26.31 -28.52 11.16
C SER A 55 26.61 -27.21 10.42
N VAL A 56 27.87 -26.97 10.04
CA VAL A 56 28.25 -25.80 9.22
C VAL A 56 27.53 -25.80 7.88
N ILE A 57 27.41 -26.96 7.21
CA ILE A 57 26.67 -27.08 5.95
C ILE A 57 25.18 -26.75 6.15
N LYS A 58 24.55 -27.21 7.24
CA LYS A 58 23.14 -26.88 7.55
C LYS A 58 22.96 -25.40 7.84
N HIS A 59 23.86 -24.79 8.61
CA HIS A 59 23.86 -23.34 8.81
C HIS A 59 23.94 -22.59 7.48
N GLN A 60 24.85 -22.97 6.58
CA GLN A 60 24.97 -22.33 5.26
C GLN A 60 23.69 -22.48 4.43
N GLN A 61 23.06 -23.65 4.45
CA GLN A 61 21.79 -23.88 3.75
C GLN A 61 20.67 -22.98 4.29
N ILE A 62 20.60 -22.80 5.62
CA ILE A 62 19.62 -21.91 6.25
C ILE A 62 19.90 -20.44 5.89
N LEU A 63 21.15 -20.00 5.95
CA LEU A 63 21.54 -18.63 5.57
C LEU A 63 21.26 -18.34 4.09
N ASN A 64 21.51 -19.31 3.20
CA ASN A 64 21.15 -19.18 1.78
C ASN A 64 19.63 -19.03 1.59
N ARG A 65 18.81 -19.74 2.38
CA ARG A 65 17.34 -19.62 2.34
C ARG A 65 16.86 -18.26 2.85
N LEU A 66 17.48 -17.73 3.91
CA LEU A 66 17.23 -16.37 4.41
C LEU A 66 17.57 -15.32 3.35
N LEU A 67 18.72 -15.46 2.68
CA LEU A 67 19.12 -14.55 1.60
C LEU A 67 18.11 -14.56 0.45
N VAL A 68 17.73 -15.75 -0.03
CA VAL A 68 16.71 -15.88 -1.08
C VAL A 68 15.39 -15.24 -0.63
N ALA A 69 14.94 -15.47 0.60
CA ALA A 69 13.72 -14.83 1.12
C ALA A 69 13.84 -13.30 1.13
N SER A 70 14.95 -12.73 1.60
CA SER A 70 15.17 -11.28 1.61
C SER A 70 15.19 -10.69 0.20
N THR A 71 15.78 -11.37 -0.79
CA THR A 71 15.72 -10.94 -2.20
C THR A 71 14.30 -10.93 -2.75
N GLN A 72 13.47 -11.91 -2.37
CA GLN A 72 12.07 -11.94 -2.78
C GLN A 72 11.24 -10.84 -2.10
N VAL A 73 11.47 -10.54 -0.81
CA VAL A 73 10.88 -9.37 -0.14
C VAL A 73 11.22 -8.10 -0.92
N SER A 74 12.51 -7.94 -1.24
CA SER A 74 13.03 -6.75 -1.94
C SER A 74 12.43 -6.62 -3.34
N SER A 75 12.29 -7.73 -4.07
CA SER A 75 11.66 -7.76 -5.40
C SER A 75 10.20 -7.34 -5.35
N VAL A 76 9.41 -7.87 -4.41
CA VAL A 76 7.98 -7.51 -4.27
C VAL A 76 7.84 -6.05 -3.84
N ALA A 77 8.66 -5.60 -2.89
CA ALA A 77 8.65 -4.20 -2.46
C ALA A 77 9.03 -3.23 -3.58
N ALA A 78 10.00 -3.58 -4.43
CA ALA A 78 10.39 -2.76 -5.58
C ALA A 78 9.27 -2.71 -6.63
N GLU A 79 8.56 -3.81 -6.85
CA GLU A 79 7.43 -3.84 -7.77
C GLU A 79 6.26 -2.97 -7.28
N LEU A 80 5.93 -3.07 -5.98
CA LEU A 80 4.94 -2.20 -5.34
C LEU A 80 5.33 -0.72 -5.42
N ASP A 81 6.62 -0.40 -5.23
CA ASP A 81 7.15 0.97 -5.39
C ASP A 81 6.94 1.49 -6.81
N CYS A 82 7.31 0.70 -7.82
CA CYS A 82 7.23 1.10 -9.22
C CYS A 82 5.78 1.34 -9.63
N GLU A 83 4.86 0.47 -9.22
CA GLU A 83 3.43 0.64 -9.51
C GLU A 83 2.81 1.79 -8.70
N GLY A 84 3.26 2.02 -7.46
CA GLY A 84 2.84 3.15 -6.63
C GLY A 84 3.26 4.49 -7.24
N GLU A 85 4.54 4.63 -7.56
CA GLU A 85 5.11 5.80 -8.23
C GLU A 85 4.51 6.02 -9.63
N ARG A 86 4.21 4.94 -10.37
CA ARG A 86 3.49 5.04 -11.65
C ARG A 86 2.11 5.65 -11.46
N ALA A 87 1.35 5.20 -10.46
CA ALA A 87 0.05 5.76 -10.16
C ALA A 87 0.18 7.24 -9.73
N ASP A 88 1.11 7.58 -8.85
CA ASP A 88 1.34 8.96 -8.39
C ASP A 88 1.72 9.92 -9.52
N ARG A 89 2.57 9.46 -10.46
CA ARG A 89 2.89 10.24 -11.66
C ARG A 89 1.69 10.48 -12.56
N LEU A 90 0.80 9.50 -12.71
CA LEU A 90 -0.45 9.66 -13.48
C LEU A 90 -1.42 10.60 -12.76
N ALA A 91 -1.48 10.54 -11.43
CA ALA A 91 -2.27 11.47 -10.61
C ALA A 91 -1.76 12.90 -10.78
N THR A 92 -0.46 13.12 -10.56
CA THR A 92 0.21 14.41 -10.70
C THR A 92 0.08 14.97 -12.11
N TYR A 93 0.18 14.11 -13.14
CA TYR A 93 -0.07 14.52 -14.52
C TYR A 93 -1.47 15.11 -14.67
N LEU A 94 -2.51 14.42 -14.21
CA LEU A 94 -3.89 14.90 -14.27
C LEU A 94 -4.10 16.20 -13.45
N ASP A 95 -3.54 16.28 -12.24
CA ASP A 95 -3.63 17.45 -11.37
C ASP A 95 -2.99 18.71 -11.97
N GLN A 96 -1.86 18.56 -12.65
CA GLN A 96 -1.15 19.68 -13.27
C GLN A 96 -1.96 20.31 -14.41
N TYR A 97 -2.71 19.52 -15.17
CA TYR A 97 -3.62 20.08 -16.18
C TYR A 97 -4.76 20.87 -15.55
N ASP A 98 -5.30 20.39 -14.44
CA ASP A 98 -6.39 21.06 -13.72
C ASP A 98 -5.91 22.36 -13.09
N THR A 99 -4.72 22.36 -12.49
CA THR A 99 -4.09 23.56 -11.91
C THR A 99 -3.75 24.59 -12.98
N GLN A 100 -3.25 24.19 -14.16
CA GLN A 100 -2.99 25.11 -15.27
C GLN A 100 -4.30 25.71 -15.84
N ARG A 101 -5.38 24.92 -15.89
CA ARG A 101 -6.70 25.39 -16.33
C ARG A 101 -7.32 26.37 -15.34
N ILE A 102 -7.31 26.06 -14.04
CA ILE A 102 -7.78 26.96 -12.98
C ILE A 102 -6.98 28.27 -13.03
N ARG A 103 -5.65 28.20 -13.15
CA ARG A 103 -4.80 29.40 -13.28
C ARG A 103 -5.13 30.24 -14.53
N ARG A 104 -5.39 29.61 -15.69
CA ARG A 104 -5.80 30.34 -16.92
C ARG A 104 -7.19 30.96 -16.77
N LEU A 105 -8.15 30.26 -16.17
CA LEU A 105 -9.51 30.78 -15.92
C LEU A 105 -9.50 31.93 -14.90
N THR A 106 -8.71 31.83 -13.84
CA THR A 106 -8.51 32.89 -12.85
C THR A 106 -7.81 34.11 -13.46
N LEU A 107 -6.81 33.91 -14.33
CA LEU A 107 -6.18 35.03 -15.03
C LEU A 107 -7.14 35.73 -16.01
N LEU A 108 -7.96 34.96 -16.74
CA LEU A 108 -8.98 35.52 -17.63
C LEU A 108 -10.08 36.26 -16.86
N SER A 109 -10.49 35.77 -15.68
CA SER A 109 -11.49 36.45 -14.85
C SER A 109 -10.98 37.75 -14.23
N ILE A 110 -9.69 37.83 -13.88
CA ILE A 110 -9.04 39.07 -13.43
C ILE A 110 -9.03 40.11 -14.57
N ILE A 111 -8.72 39.71 -15.80
CA ILE A 111 -8.66 40.61 -16.96
C ILE A 111 -10.05 41.12 -17.34
N VAL A 112 -11.08 40.27 -17.30
CA VAL A 112 -12.47 40.67 -17.58
C VAL A 112 -13.06 41.51 -16.43
N GLY A 113 -12.73 41.19 -15.17
CA GLY A 113 -13.17 41.95 -14.00
C GLY A 113 -12.56 43.36 -13.90
N ALA A 114 -11.36 43.56 -14.45
CA ALA A 114 -10.73 44.87 -14.54
C ALA A 114 -11.36 45.80 -15.60
N ALA A 115 -12.15 45.26 -16.54
CA ALA A 115 -12.77 46.04 -17.62
C ALA A 115 -14.15 46.64 -17.25
N THR A 116 -14.74 46.28 -16.10
CA THR A 116 -16.13 46.68 -15.75
C THR A 116 -16.27 47.92 -14.88
N THR A 117 -15.19 48.63 -14.54
CA THR A 117 -15.28 49.83 -13.69
C THR A 117 -15.44 51.09 -14.53
N VAL A 118 -16.62 51.29 -15.13
CA VAL A 118 -17.01 52.61 -15.65
C VAL A 118 -17.68 53.39 -14.53
N VAL A 119 -17.02 54.50 -14.17
CA VAL A 119 -17.42 55.50 -13.18
C VAL A 119 -18.72 56.19 -13.61
N THR A 120 -19.73 56.21 -12.75
CA THR A 120 -20.79 57.23 -12.77
C THR A 120 -21.10 57.70 -11.35
N THR A 121 -20.37 58.71 -10.89
CA THR A 121 -20.81 59.54 -9.76
C THR A 121 -20.73 61.00 -10.14
N LEU A 122 -21.80 61.51 -10.75
CA LEU A 122 -22.14 62.94 -10.72
C LEU A 122 -23.66 63.04 -10.66
N ILE A 123 -24.18 63.55 -9.54
CA ILE A 123 -25.10 64.70 -9.46
C ILE A 123 -25.37 64.96 -7.97
N GLN A 124 -24.95 66.14 -7.50
CA GLN A 124 -25.51 66.82 -6.35
C GLN A 124 -26.81 67.51 -6.79
N SER A 125 -27.91 67.35 -6.04
CA SER A 125 -28.83 68.44 -5.70
C SER A 125 -29.96 67.95 -4.78
N ASP A 126 -30.40 68.86 -3.91
CA ASP A 126 -31.34 68.69 -2.81
C ASP A 126 -32.73 68.11 -3.15
N ASN A 127 -33.31 67.56 -2.09
CA ASN A 127 -34.71 67.21 -1.86
C ASN A 127 -35.29 65.92 -2.48
N THR A 128 -35.86 65.14 -1.55
CA THR A 128 -36.85 64.06 -1.70
C THR A 128 -36.43 62.76 -2.40
N SER A 129 -36.32 61.72 -1.56
CA SER A 129 -36.65 60.31 -1.80
C SER A 129 -36.30 59.69 -3.16
N LYS A 130 -35.25 58.86 -3.18
CA LYS A 130 -35.30 57.45 -3.61
C LYS A 130 -33.91 56.83 -3.70
N VAL A 131 -33.83 55.59 -3.21
CA VAL A 131 -33.08 54.46 -3.80
C VAL A 131 -31.60 54.69 -4.08
N VAL A 132 -30.74 54.29 -3.13
CA VAL A 132 -29.37 53.79 -3.37
C VAL A 132 -29.00 52.91 -2.14
N GLY A 133 -28.51 51.68 -2.23
CA GLY A 133 -28.09 50.92 -3.39
C GLY A 133 -28.16 49.42 -3.13
N ILE A 134 -28.49 48.69 -4.18
CA ILE A 134 -28.02 47.33 -4.39
C ILE A 134 -27.41 47.37 -5.77
N SER A 135 -26.11 47.59 -5.84
CA SER A 135 -25.37 47.54 -7.09
C SER A 135 -24.05 46.84 -6.85
N GLY A 136 -23.86 45.72 -7.54
CA GLY A 136 -22.56 45.08 -7.71
C GLY A 136 -22.33 43.84 -6.84
N GLY A 137 -23.22 42.86 -6.90
CA GLY A 137 -23.05 41.59 -6.20
C GLY A 137 -23.41 40.36 -7.02
N VAL A 138 -23.34 40.43 -8.36
CA VAL A 138 -23.56 39.25 -9.19
C VAL A 138 -22.53 39.29 -10.31
N ILE A 139 -21.52 38.43 -10.17
CA ILE A 139 -20.62 37.81 -11.17
C ILE A 139 -19.33 37.46 -10.39
N GLY A 140 -19.45 36.49 -9.49
CA GLY A 140 -18.32 35.92 -8.75
C GLY A 140 -18.51 34.42 -8.52
N ALA A 141 -19.77 34.01 -8.34
CA ALA A 141 -20.15 32.60 -8.22
C ALA A 141 -19.95 31.79 -9.52
N GLY A 142 -19.99 32.44 -10.69
CA GLY A 142 -19.92 31.74 -11.98
C GLY A 142 -18.59 31.04 -12.24
N PHE A 143 -17.45 31.66 -11.91
CA PHE A 143 -16.13 31.09 -12.20
C PHE A 143 -15.51 30.35 -11.01
N GLY A 144 -15.83 30.72 -9.77
CA GLY A 144 -15.46 29.95 -8.57
C GLY A 144 -16.13 28.58 -8.54
N GLY A 145 -17.37 28.47 -9.04
CA GLY A 145 -18.06 27.20 -9.19
C GLY A 145 -17.39 26.23 -10.17
N PHE A 146 -16.87 26.73 -11.31
CA PHE A 146 -16.14 25.89 -12.27
C PHE A 146 -14.74 25.44 -11.80
N ALA A 147 -14.14 26.13 -10.83
CA ALA A 147 -12.91 25.69 -10.17
C ALA A 147 -13.15 24.59 -9.11
N ALA A 148 -14.39 24.44 -8.62
CA ALA A 148 -14.77 23.39 -7.68
C ALA A 148 -15.14 22.06 -8.35
N PHE A 149 -15.29 22.03 -9.68
CA PHE A 149 -15.44 20.79 -10.44
C PHE A 149 -14.06 20.33 -10.91
N SER A 150 -13.48 19.32 -10.24
CA SER A 150 -12.33 18.57 -10.76
C SER A 150 -12.67 18.09 -12.18
N THR A 151 -11.71 18.18 -13.10
CA THR A 151 -12.04 17.94 -14.50
C THR A 151 -12.45 16.47 -14.70
N SER A 152 -13.43 16.22 -15.55
CA SER A 152 -13.87 14.89 -16.01
C SER A 152 -12.82 14.12 -16.82
N ARG A 153 -11.52 14.47 -16.70
CA ARG A 153 -10.46 13.78 -17.43
C ARG A 153 -10.15 12.47 -16.74
N ILE A 154 -10.06 11.45 -17.57
CA ILE A 154 -9.83 10.08 -17.17
C ILE A 154 -8.65 9.54 -17.97
N ILE A 155 -7.89 8.64 -17.36
CA ILE A 155 -6.92 7.78 -18.05
C ILE A 155 -7.39 6.35 -17.90
N HIS A 156 -7.57 5.66 -19.03
CA HIS A 156 -7.86 4.24 -19.01
C HIS A 156 -6.59 3.45 -18.67
N LEU A 157 -6.63 2.69 -17.58
CA LEU A 157 -5.54 1.82 -17.14
C LEU A 157 -6.05 0.40 -16.98
N SER A 158 -5.39 -0.55 -17.64
CA SER A 158 -5.61 -1.98 -17.42
C SER A 158 -4.51 -2.59 -16.55
N HIS A 159 -4.90 -3.46 -15.62
CA HIS A 159 -4.00 -4.15 -14.71
C HIS A 159 -3.77 -5.59 -15.17
N GLN A 160 -2.70 -5.84 -15.93
CA GLN A 160 -2.33 -7.23 -16.29
C GLN A 160 -1.97 -8.07 -15.05
N ARG A 161 -1.33 -7.44 -14.06
CA ARG A 161 -0.99 -8.04 -12.78
C ARG A 161 -1.29 -7.04 -11.67
N ASN A 162 -2.45 -7.23 -11.01
CA ASN A 162 -2.91 -6.29 -10.00
C ASN A 162 -2.47 -6.72 -8.60
N LEU A 163 -1.50 -6.01 -8.05
CA LEU A 163 -0.93 -6.23 -6.71
C LEU A 163 -1.96 -6.04 -5.57
N LEU A 164 -3.08 -5.35 -5.81
CA LEU A 164 -4.11 -5.11 -4.80
C LEU A 164 -5.17 -6.23 -4.73
N THR A 165 -5.32 -7.04 -5.78
CA THR A 165 -6.45 -7.99 -5.92
C THR A 165 -6.45 -9.05 -4.83
N ASP A 166 -5.36 -9.81 -4.66
CA ASP A 166 -5.34 -10.91 -3.69
C ASP A 166 -5.48 -10.40 -2.24
N VAL A 167 -5.04 -9.17 -1.96
CA VAL A 167 -5.20 -8.50 -0.65
C VAL A 167 -6.68 -8.18 -0.38
N TRP A 168 -7.39 -7.71 -1.41
CA TRP A 168 -8.82 -7.43 -1.35
C TRP A 168 -9.64 -8.72 -1.21
N GLU A 169 -9.36 -9.72 -2.04
CA GLU A 169 -10.08 -11.00 -2.04
C GLU A 169 -9.81 -11.84 -0.80
N GLN A 170 -8.68 -11.62 -0.11
CA GLN A 170 -8.23 -12.39 1.06
C GLN A 170 -8.13 -13.90 0.78
N ASN A 171 -7.62 -14.24 -0.40
CA ASN A 171 -7.44 -15.63 -0.82
C ASN A 171 -6.47 -16.38 0.11
N GLN A 172 -6.75 -17.65 0.39
CA GLN A 172 -5.83 -18.50 1.18
C GLN A 172 -4.45 -18.64 0.53
N GLN A 173 -4.41 -18.63 -0.81
CA GLN A 173 -3.18 -18.66 -1.59
C GLN A 173 -3.22 -17.52 -2.59
N SER A 174 -2.08 -16.84 -2.73
CA SER A 174 -1.92 -15.79 -3.72
C SER A 174 -1.36 -16.33 -5.02
N LYS A 175 -1.90 -15.83 -6.14
CA LYS A 175 -1.34 -16.04 -7.49
C LYS A 175 -0.33 -14.95 -7.85
N ILE A 176 -0.35 -13.84 -7.11
CA ILE A 176 0.43 -12.64 -7.37
C ILE A 176 1.71 -12.62 -6.53
N TYR A 177 1.62 -12.93 -5.24
CA TYR A 177 2.70 -12.85 -4.27
C TYR A 177 3.45 -14.18 -4.13
N PRO A 178 4.77 -14.15 -3.88
CA PRO A 178 5.52 -15.35 -3.51
C PRO A 178 4.90 -16.04 -2.27
N PRO A 179 4.86 -17.39 -2.22
CA PRO A 179 4.20 -18.11 -1.14
C PRO A 179 4.65 -17.74 0.28
N PHE A 180 5.94 -17.46 0.52
CA PHE A 180 6.39 -17.07 1.85
C PHE A 180 5.93 -15.66 2.23
N VAL A 181 5.98 -14.69 1.30
CA VAL A 181 5.48 -13.33 1.54
C VAL A 181 4.00 -13.41 1.89
N TRP A 182 3.23 -14.15 1.10
CA TRP A 182 1.80 -14.29 1.33
C TRP A 182 1.48 -14.96 2.67
N TYR A 183 2.24 -15.99 3.04
CA TYR A 183 2.09 -16.65 4.33
C TYR A 183 2.34 -15.69 5.50
N VAL A 184 3.45 -14.93 5.48
CA VAL A 184 3.77 -13.97 6.55
C VAL A 184 2.70 -12.89 6.65
N LEU A 185 2.21 -12.38 5.52
CA LEU A 185 1.15 -11.38 5.48
C LEU A 185 -0.22 -11.88 5.99
N ASN A 186 -0.47 -13.20 5.92
CA ASN A 186 -1.70 -13.85 6.37
C ASN A 186 -1.64 -14.40 7.80
N GLU A 187 -0.44 -14.64 8.32
CA GLU A 187 -0.26 -15.21 9.63
C GLU A 187 -0.41 -14.12 10.70
N LYS A 188 -1.21 -14.41 11.74
CA LYS A 188 -1.63 -13.39 12.72
C LYS A 188 -0.48 -12.93 13.59
N THR A 189 0.45 -13.83 13.90
CA THR A 189 1.61 -13.56 14.77
C THR A 189 2.55 -12.48 14.21
N PHE A 190 2.51 -12.21 12.90
CA PHE A 190 3.30 -11.12 12.30
C PHE A 190 2.58 -9.77 12.30
N SER A 191 1.38 -9.69 12.87
CA SER A 191 0.68 -8.42 13.05
C SER A 191 0.90 -7.88 14.46
N ASN A 192 0.90 -6.55 14.60
CA ASN A 192 1.14 -5.91 15.89
C ASN A 192 0.13 -6.30 16.99
N SER A 193 -1.10 -6.69 16.62
CA SER A 193 -2.15 -7.05 17.58
C SER A 193 -2.31 -8.55 17.79
N ASN A 194 -1.71 -9.39 16.94
CA ASN A 194 -1.92 -10.84 16.89
C ASN A 194 -3.39 -11.30 16.72
N GLN A 195 -4.34 -10.38 16.58
CA GLN A 195 -5.77 -10.70 16.48
C GLN A 195 -6.18 -10.99 15.02
N TYR A 196 -5.64 -10.19 14.11
CA TYR A 196 -5.91 -10.23 12.67
C TYR A 196 -4.61 -10.24 11.89
N SER A 197 -4.64 -10.74 10.65
CA SER A 197 -3.46 -10.75 9.79
C SER A 197 -3.11 -9.35 9.28
N VAL A 198 -1.89 -9.18 8.76
CA VAL A 198 -1.46 -7.91 8.16
C VAL A 198 -2.38 -7.50 7.01
N ILE A 199 -2.68 -8.43 6.09
CA ILE A 199 -3.58 -8.13 4.96
C ILE A 199 -5.02 -7.87 5.39
N HIS A 200 -5.47 -8.48 6.49
CA HIS A 200 -6.79 -8.18 7.05
C HIS A 200 -6.85 -6.73 7.52
N ASN A 201 -5.86 -6.31 8.32
CA ASN A 201 -5.80 -4.93 8.81
C ASN A 201 -5.65 -3.91 7.68
N ILE A 202 -4.90 -4.23 6.62
CA ILE A 202 -4.76 -3.37 5.43
C ILE A 202 -6.10 -3.23 4.71
N ARG A 203 -6.79 -4.34 4.42
CA ARG A 203 -8.09 -4.31 3.77
C ARG A 203 -9.11 -3.51 4.58
N GLN A 204 -9.18 -3.73 5.90
CA GLN A 204 -10.06 -2.96 6.79
C GLN A 204 -9.75 -1.46 6.74
N ARG A 205 -8.47 -1.08 6.64
CA ARG A 205 -8.10 0.33 6.47
C ARG A 205 -8.58 0.90 5.14
N TRP A 206 -8.49 0.14 4.04
CA TRP A 206 -8.99 0.59 2.75
C TRP A 206 -10.51 0.72 2.74
N GLU A 207 -11.23 -0.26 3.30
CA GLU A 207 -12.69 -0.19 3.48
C GLU A 207 -13.11 1.09 4.22
N ASN A 208 -12.45 1.40 5.33
CA ASN A 208 -12.85 2.52 6.20
C ASN A 208 -12.40 3.91 5.70
N PHE A 209 -11.24 4.02 5.06
CA PHE A 209 -10.61 5.33 4.79
C PHE A 209 -10.43 5.65 3.31
N VAL A 210 -10.43 4.65 2.43
CA VAL A 210 -10.24 4.84 0.98
C VAL A 210 -11.56 4.67 0.23
N LEU A 211 -12.34 3.67 0.62
CA LEU A 211 -13.53 3.21 -0.07
C LEU A 211 -14.84 3.70 0.57
N ASN A 212 -14.80 4.63 1.51
CA ASN A 212 -15.97 5.03 2.29
C ASN A 212 -17.22 5.24 1.41
N ASP A 213 -18.27 4.42 1.62
CA ASP A 213 -19.52 4.38 0.84
C ASP A 213 -19.39 4.12 -0.68
N SER A 214 -18.27 3.53 -1.13
CA SER A 214 -18.02 3.22 -2.54
C SER A 214 -18.83 2.04 -3.07
N SER A 215 -19.30 2.20 -4.31
CA SER A 215 -20.01 1.18 -5.07
C SER A 215 -19.10 0.00 -5.47
N PRO A 216 -19.67 -1.19 -5.76
CA PRO A 216 -18.90 -2.32 -6.28
C PRO A 216 -18.11 -1.99 -7.56
N GLN A 217 -18.63 -1.09 -8.40
CA GLN A 217 -17.92 -0.63 -9.61
C GLN A 217 -16.66 0.18 -9.26
N GLU A 218 -16.73 1.07 -8.27
CA GLU A 218 -15.59 1.85 -7.81
C GLU A 218 -14.54 0.96 -7.13
N GLN A 219 -14.96 -0.07 -6.40
CA GLN A 219 -14.04 -1.08 -5.85
C GLN A 219 -13.38 -1.89 -6.97
N ALA A 220 -14.14 -2.29 -7.99
CA ALA A 220 -13.63 -3.06 -9.13
C ALA A 220 -12.58 -2.28 -9.94
N LEU A 221 -12.62 -0.94 -9.93
CA LEU A 221 -11.57 -0.11 -10.51
C LEU A 221 -10.21 -0.46 -9.91
N TYR A 222 -10.11 -0.53 -8.58
CA TYR A 222 -8.86 -0.77 -7.85
C TYR A 222 -8.42 -2.23 -7.81
N PHE A 223 -9.37 -3.15 -7.62
CA PHE A 223 -9.09 -4.55 -7.31
C PHE A 223 -9.37 -5.51 -8.48
N GLY A 224 -9.99 -5.02 -9.56
CA GLY A 224 -10.26 -5.77 -10.78
C GLY A 224 -9.21 -5.56 -11.86
N GLN A 225 -9.67 -5.55 -13.12
CA GLN A 225 -8.83 -5.44 -14.33
C GLN A 225 -8.44 -3.99 -14.68
N GLY A 226 -8.85 -3.01 -13.87
CA GLY A 226 -8.66 -1.60 -14.12
C GLY A 226 -9.87 -0.96 -14.83
N GLY A 227 -9.69 0.26 -15.34
CA GLY A 227 -10.77 1.08 -15.88
C GLY A 227 -10.35 2.53 -16.06
N ASP A 228 -11.32 3.43 -16.03
CA ASP A 228 -11.12 4.86 -16.21
C ASP A 228 -10.83 5.54 -14.88
N TYR A 229 -9.59 5.97 -14.70
CA TYR A 229 -9.10 6.60 -13.47
C TYR A 229 -9.10 8.12 -13.57
N LYS A 230 -9.57 8.80 -12.52
CA LYS A 230 -9.31 10.23 -12.27
C LYS A 230 -8.05 10.40 -11.40
N ALA A 231 -7.66 11.65 -11.16
CA ALA A 231 -6.49 11.97 -10.34
C ALA A 231 -6.60 11.39 -8.92
N ASP A 232 -7.73 11.61 -8.25
CA ASP A 232 -7.98 11.10 -6.90
C ASP A 232 -7.93 9.56 -6.84
N ASP A 233 -8.41 8.89 -7.89
CA ASP A 233 -8.33 7.42 -7.98
C ASP A 233 -6.87 6.95 -8.07
N PHE A 234 -6.03 7.65 -8.83
CA PHE A 234 -4.61 7.33 -8.88
C PHE A 234 -3.89 7.61 -7.56
N HIS A 235 -4.20 8.71 -6.88
CA HIS A 235 -3.68 9.00 -5.54
C HIS A 235 -4.08 7.91 -4.54
N ALA A 236 -5.34 7.49 -4.55
CA ALA A 236 -5.83 6.38 -3.73
C ALA A 236 -5.06 5.08 -4.02
N ARG A 237 -4.88 4.73 -5.31
CA ARG A 237 -4.12 3.55 -5.72
C ARG A 237 -2.65 3.62 -5.28
N ALA A 238 -1.98 4.75 -5.48
CA ALA A 238 -0.59 4.95 -5.06
C ALA A 238 -0.45 4.75 -3.54
N ASN A 239 -1.36 5.34 -2.76
CA ASN A 239 -1.39 5.19 -1.30
C ASN A 239 -1.62 3.74 -0.86
N MET A 240 -2.47 2.97 -1.54
CA MET A 240 -2.67 1.56 -1.25
C MET A 240 -1.41 0.72 -1.55
N LEU A 241 -0.74 0.99 -2.67
CA LEU A 241 0.49 0.30 -3.07
C LEU A 241 1.67 0.62 -2.11
N ASN A 242 1.82 1.88 -1.71
CA ASN A 242 2.86 2.31 -0.76
C ASN A 242 2.67 1.72 0.65
N GLN A 243 1.42 1.54 1.07
CA GLN A 243 1.12 0.84 2.32
C GLN A 243 1.52 -0.63 2.27
N LEU A 244 1.17 -1.33 1.18
CA LEU A 244 1.59 -2.72 0.99
C LEU A 244 3.10 -2.85 0.93
N GLN A 245 3.78 -1.94 0.21
CA GLN A 245 5.23 -1.91 0.12
C GLN A 245 5.86 -1.83 1.52
N SER A 246 5.35 -0.94 2.36
CA SER A 246 5.84 -0.76 3.73
C SER A 246 5.65 -2.05 4.55
N SER A 247 4.50 -2.70 4.44
CA SER A 247 4.21 -3.98 5.10
C SER A 247 5.03 -5.15 4.57
N VAL A 248 5.36 -5.17 3.27
CA VAL A 248 6.27 -6.18 2.71
C VAL A 248 7.69 -5.94 3.21
N ARG A 249 8.16 -4.69 3.24
CA ARG A 249 9.50 -4.34 3.73
C ARG A 249 9.71 -4.73 5.20
N SER A 250 8.67 -4.66 6.04
CA SER A 250 8.80 -5.02 7.46
C SER A 250 9.13 -6.50 7.67
N ILE A 251 8.82 -7.38 6.72
CA ILE A 251 9.18 -8.82 6.78
C ILE A 251 10.70 -9.02 6.94
N ASN A 252 11.53 -8.09 6.45
CA ASN A 252 12.98 -8.17 6.67
C ASN A 252 13.36 -8.09 8.15
N GLN A 253 12.56 -7.43 9.00
CA GLN A 253 12.80 -7.39 10.44
C GLN A 253 12.64 -8.79 11.06
N ASP A 254 11.64 -9.54 10.60
CA ASP A 254 11.41 -10.92 11.06
C ASP A 254 12.50 -11.88 10.55
N LEU A 255 12.93 -11.72 9.31
CA LEU A 255 14.08 -12.46 8.75
C LEU A 255 15.36 -12.18 9.54
N HIS A 256 15.59 -10.93 9.94
CA HIS A 256 16.73 -10.56 10.80
C HIS A 256 16.61 -11.16 12.21
N SER A 257 15.41 -11.17 12.81
CA SER A 257 15.18 -11.84 14.10
C SER A 257 15.59 -13.31 14.04
N LEU A 258 15.12 -14.03 13.01
CA LEU A 258 15.49 -15.42 12.82
C LEU A 258 17.00 -15.59 12.60
N ALA A 259 17.64 -14.73 11.80
CA ALA A 259 19.08 -14.76 11.59
C ALA A 259 19.87 -14.57 12.91
N LEU A 260 19.43 -13.67 13.78
CA LEU A 260 20.03 -13.47 15.11
C LEU A 260 19.82 -14.68 16.03
N ALA A 261 18.65 -15.31 15.97
CA ALA A 261 18.38 -16.53 16.73
C ALA A 261 19.27 -17.71 16.30
N LEU A 262 19.71 -17.72 15.04
CA LEU A 262 20.61 -18.73 14.46
C LEU A 262 22.10 -18.47 14.74
N ALA A 263 22.47 -17.25 15.13
CA ALA A 263 23.85 -16.89 15.42
C ALA A 263 24.28 -17.23 16.88
N ARG A 264 23.38 -17.86 17.65
CA ARG A 264 23.62 -18.32 19.03
C ARG A 264 24.20 -19.72 19.06
#